data_AF-A0A1H0PV81-F1
#
_entry.id   AF-A0A1H0PV81-F1
#
_cell.length_a   1.000
_cell.length_b   1.000
_cell.length_c   1.000
_cell.angle_alpha   90.00
_cell.angle_beta   90.00
_cell.angle_gamma   90.00
#
_symmetry.space_group_name_H-M   'P 1'
#
loop_
_entity.id
_entity.type
_entity.pdbx_description
1 polymer ?
#
loop_
_entity_poly.entity_id
_entity_poly.type
_entity_poly.pdbx_seq_one_letter_code
_entity_poly.pdbx_strand_id
1 'polypeptide(L)'
;MAFELLVAVLFVGGTITLTLIAYFLMRLITGGDPDGQERDLASSIIFRVSALHGLILALVFAQEMIDYQQLRNETATESNAIADIYFDAGRYGGGHAGAIQTPLSEYISVVVDKEWAILGATDRLTPEAWAKWDAAYAAALDLEPTNKREESLRNHMLERLYTVAESRTKRESNVADSMSGIFWFAALSGVVFIALAYYSYPPQRRNIVLISMFGAYTGIILFLIYAFSNPYSPPAAMSPGPLLRLQEQIRHSISQPPQT
;
A
#
# COMPACT_ATOMS: atom_id res chain seq x y z
N MET A 1 8.21 -0.04 14.89
CA MET A 1 8.09 -1.12 15.90
C MET A 1 7.15 -0.81 17.06
N ALA A 2 7.45 0.09 18.01
CA ALA A 2 6.58 0.30 19.19
C ALA A 2 5.17 0.82 18.84
N PHE A 3 5.07 1.75 17.88
CA PHE A 3 3.79 2.26 17.38
C PHE A 3 2.97 1.18 16.66
N GLU A 4 3.60 0.38 15.79
CA GLU A 4 2.93 -0.71 15.06
C GLU A 4 2.33 -1.75 16.01
N LEU A 5 3.10 -2.14 17.04
CA LEU A 5 2.65 -3.06 18.08
C LEU A 5 1.48 -2.47 18.87
N LEU A 6 1.53 -1.17 19.18
CA LEU A 6 0.42 -0.48 19.85
C LEU A 6 -0.85 -0.53 19.00
N VAL A 7 -0.76 -0.21 17.70
CA VAL A 7 -1.91 -0.27 16.79
C VAL A 7 -2.44 -1.70 16.68
N ALA A 8 -1.58 -2.70 16.52
CA ALA A 8 -2.00 -4.10 16.50
C ALA A 8 -2.73 -4.51 17.79
N VAL A 9 -2.20 -4.12 18.96
CA VAL A 9 -2.83 -4.38 20.26
C VAL A 9 -4.17 -3.65 20.38
N LEU A 10 -4.30 -2.44 19.85
CA LEU A 10 -5.57 -1.70 19.84
C LEU A 10 -6.62 -2.38 18.96
N PHE A 11 -6.24 -2.87 17.78
CA PHE A 11 -7.15 -3.65 16.92
C PHE A 11 -7.59 -4.93 17.63
N VAL A 12 -6.65 -5.73 18.13
CA VAL A 12 -6.94 -7.00 18.82
C VAL A 12 -7.75 -6.79 20.10
N GLY A 13 -7.32 -5.88 20.96
CA GLY A 13 -8.01 -5.56 22.21
C GLY A 13 -9.38 -4.92 21.96
N GLY A 14 -9.48 -4.05 20.95
CA GLY A 14 -10.71 -3.39 20.54
C GLY A 14 -11.75 -4.37 20.02
N THR A 15 -11.36 -5.31 19.14
CA THR A 15 -12.28 -6.33 18.65
C THR A 15 -12.68 -7.34 19.72
N ILE A 16 -11.76 -7.77 20.59
CA ILE A 16 -12.11 -8.61 21.77
C ILE A 16 -13.17 -7.89 22.61
N THR A 17 -12.93 -6.62 22.93
CA THR A 17 -13.84 -5.81 23.75
C THR A 17 -15.19 -5.64 23.07
N LEU A 18 -15.22 -5.31 21.78
CA LEU A 18 -16.44 -5.18 20.98
C LEU A 18 -17.24 -6.48 20.94
N THR A 19 -16.57 -7.61 20.69
CA THR A 19 -17.20 -8.94 20.67
C THR A 19 -17.80 -9.28 22.03
N LEU A 20 -17.08 -9.06 23.13
CA LEU A 20 -17.59 -9.34 24.47
C LEU A 20 -18.73 -8.42 24.87
N ILE A 21 -18.66 -7.11 24.54
CA ILE A 21 -19.75 -6.16 24.78
C ILE A 21 -21.01 -6.59 24.04
N ALA A 22 -20.91 -6.90 22.74
CA ALA A 22 -22.06 -7.35 21.96
C ALA A 22 -22.67 -8.65 22.54
N TYR A 23 -21.83 -9.63 22.87
CA TYR A 23 -22.26 -10.88 23.52
C TYR A 23 -23.02 -10.62 24.83
N PHE A 24 -22.46 -9.83 25.76
CA PHE A 24 -23.10 -9.55 27.05
C PHE A 24 -24.34 -8.66 26.91
N LEU A 25 -24.34 -7.71 25.97
CA LEU A 25 -25.49 -6.86 25.68
C LEU A 25 -26.68 -7.70 25.19
N MET A 26 -26.47 -8.62 24.25
CA MET A 26 -27.55 -9.49 23.78
C MET A 26 -28.11 -10.33 24.93
N ARG A 27 -27.23 -10.89 25.77
CA ARG A 27 -27.63 -11.71 26.91
C ARG A 27 -28.36 -10.90 27.99
N LEU A 28 -28.05 -9.62 28.15
CA LEU A 28 -28.77 -8.70 29.03
C LEU A 28 -30.17 -8.42 28.50
N ILE A 29 -30.31 -8.22 27.19
CA ILE A 29 -31.60 -7.93 26.53
C ILE A 29 -32.53 -9.15 26.54
N THR A 30 -32.00 -10.36 26.28
CA THR A 30 -32.81 -11.58 26.16
C THR A 30 -33.04 -12.31 27.49
N GLY A 31 -32.41 -11.88 28.59
CA GLY A 31 -32.50 -12.56 29.89
C GLY A 31 -31.63 -13.83 29.99
N GLY A 32 -30.99 -14.25 28.89
CA GLY A 32 -30.14 -15.43 28.80
C GLY A 32 -30.89 -16.76 28.85
N ASP A 33 -30.14 -17.83 28.64
CA ASP A 33 -30.61 -19.23 28.63
C ASP A 33 -31.70 -19.55 27.57
N PRO A 34 -31.38 -19.35 26.27
CA PRO A 34 -32.29 -19.69 25.18
C PRO A 34 -32.59 -21.19 25.14
N ASP A 35 -33.76 -21.53 24.60
CA ASP A 35 -34.20 -22.92 24.39
C ASP A 35 -33.45 -23.60 23.22
N GLY A 36 -33.82 -24.85 22.91
CA GLY A 36 -33.17 -25.59 21.82
C GLY A 36 -33.35 -24.95 20.44
N GLN A 37 -34.54 -24.43 20.13
CA GLN A 37 -34.85 -23.86 18.82
C GLN A 37 -34.11 -22.54 18.61
N GLU A 38 -34.03 -21.70 19.63
CA GLU A 38 -33.27 -20.45 19.61
C GLU A 38 -31.77 -20.70 19.46
N ARG A 39 -31.22 -21.74 20.11
CA ARG A 39 -29.82 -22.15 19.96
C ARG A 39 -29.50 -22.64 18.55
N ASP A 40 -30.39 -23.43 17.95
CA ASP A 40 -30.23 -23.93 16.58
C ASP A 40 -30.29 -22.78 15.57
N LEU A 41 -31.21 -21.83 15.74
CA LEU A 41 -31.29 -20.63 14.92
C LEU A 41 -30.03 -19.76 15.06
N ALA A 42 -29.58 -19.50 16.30
CA ALA A 42 -28.37 -18.74 16.56
C ALA A 42 -27.14 -19.40 15.92
N SER A 43 -27.00 -20.72 16.04
CA SER A 43 -25.92 -21.49 15.41
C SER A 43 -25.96 -21.38 13.88
N SER A 44 -27.16 -21.44 13.28
CA SER A 44 -27.34 -21.25 11.83
C SER A 44 -26.94 -19.85 11.38
N ILE A 45 -27.33 -18.81 12.14
CA ILE A 45 -26.99 -17.42 11.87
C ILE A 45 -25.48 -17.21 11.99
N ILE A 46 -24.85 -17.69 13.07
CA ILE A 46 -23.38 -17.63 13.25
C ILE A 46 -22.69 -18.21 12.03
N PHE A 47 -23.08 -19.41 11.59
CA PHE A 47 -22.45 -20.06 10.45
C PHE A 47 -22.57 -19.23 9.16
N ARG A 48 -23.78 -18.79 8.82
CA ARG A 48 -24.05 -18.05 7.58
C ARG A 48 -23.39 -16.67 7.57
N VAL A 49 -23.49 -15.92 8.67
CA VAL A 49 -22.91 -14.58 8.78
C VAL A 49 -21.39 -14.68 8.85
N SER A 50 -20.82 -15.66 9.55
CA SER A 50 -19.35 -15.87 9.60
C SER A 50 -18.79 -16.21 8.22
N ALA A 51 -19.50 -17.02 7.42
CA ALA A 51 -19.07 -17.34 6.07
C ALA A 51 -19.01 -16.08 5.18
N LEU A 52 -20.06 -15.24 5.22
CA LEU A 52 -20.09 -13.98 4.46
C LEU A 52 -19.05 -12.99 4.97
N HIS A 53 -18.88 -12.88 6.29
CA HIS A 53 -17.91 -11.99 6.91
C HIS A 53 -16.47 -12.39 6.55
N GLY A 54 -16.14 -13.67 6.68
CA GLY A 54 -14.83 -14.20 6.29
C GLY A 54 -14.55 -13.99 4.80
N LEU A 55 -15.55 -14.17 3.94
CA LEU A 55 -15.41 -13.92 2.50
C LEU A 55 -15.08 -12.45 2.21
N ILE A 56 -15.81 -11.51 2.80
CA ILE A 56 -15.57 -10.07 2.61
C ILE A 56 -14.16 -9.70 3.09
N LEU A 57 -13.76 -10.15 4.29
CA LEU A 57 -12.42 -9.87 4.81
C LEU A 57 -11.32 -10.46 3.92
N ALA A 58 -11.51 -11.68 3.42
CA ALA A 58 -10.54 -12.33 2.53
C ALA A 58 -10.40 -11.60 1.19
N LEU A 59 -11.51 -11.21 0.57
CA LEU A 59 -11.49 -10.48 -0.71
C LEU A 59 -10.82 -9.12 -0.57
N VAL A 60 -11.13 -8.39 0.50
CA VAL A 60 -10.52 -7.08 0.75
C VAL A 60 -9.03 -7.23 1.02
N PHE A 61 -8.63 -8.15 1.90
CA PHE A 61 -7.22 -8.41 2.13
C PHE A 61 -6.47 -8.80 0.84
N ALA A 62 -7.09 -9.60 -0.02
CA ALA A 62 -6.51 -9.95 -1.32
C ALA A 62 -6.36 -8.73 -2.23
N GLN A 63 -7.34 -7.83 -2.25
CA GLN A 63 -7.28 -6.58 -3.01
C GLN A 63 -6.13 -5.68 -2.52
N GLU A 64 -6.01 -5.46 -1.21
CA GLU A 64 -4.89 -4.68 -0.63
C GLU A 64 -3.52 -5.26 -1.02
N MET A 65 -3.41 -6.60 -1.07
CA MET A 65 -2.17 -7.26 -1.49
C MET A 65 -1.89 -7.11 -2.98
N ILE A 66 -2.92 -7.06 -3.83
CA ILE A 66 -2.78 -6.79 -5.27
C ILE A 66 -2.27 -5.37 -5.46
N ASP A 67 -2.87 -4.39 -4.80
CA ASP A 67 -2.48 -2.98 -4.91
C ASP A 67 -1.06 -2.76 -4.39
N TYR A 68 -0.70 -3.43 -3.28
CA TYR A 68 0.68 -3.48 -2.78
C TYR A 68 1.68 -4.05 -3.80
N GLN A 69 1.31 -5.10 -4.54
CA GLN A 69 2.18 -5.66 -5.58
C GLN A 69 2.25 -4.76 -6.82
N GLN A 70 1.14 -4.14 -7.19
CA GLN A 70 1.08 -3.21 -8.32
C GLN A 70 1.99 -1.99 -8.07
N LEU A 71 1.92 -1.37 -6.91
CA LEU A 71 2.80 -0.27 -6.53
C LEU A 71 4.29 -0.66 -6.62
N ARG A 72 4.64 -1.87 -6.18
CA ARG A 72 6.01 -2.40 -6.30
C ARG A 72 6.46 -2.48 -7.77
N ASN A 73 5.58 -2.95 -8.64
CA ASN A 73 5.86 -3.09 -10.07
C ASN A 73 5.94 -1.73 -10.78
N GLU A 74 5.10 -0.78 -10.40
CA GLU A 74 5.12 0.59 -10.91
C GLU A 74 6.43 1.31 -10.52
N THR A 75 6.85 1.17 -9.27
CA THR A 75 8.13 1.71 -8.78
C THR A 75 9.34 1.08 -9.49
N ALA A 76 9.27 -0.22 -9.80
CA ALA A 76 10.31 -0.88 -10.59
C ALA A 76 10.33 -0.41 -12.04
N THR A 77 9.16 -0.22 -12.66
CA THR A 77 9.01 0.33 -14.01
C THR A 77 9.61 1.74 -14.11
N GLU A 78 9.28 2.61 -13.16
CA GLU A 78 9.85 3.96 -13.08
C GLU A 78 11.38 3.91 -12.96
N SER A 79 11.90 3.12 -12.03
CA SER A 79 13.34 2.94 -11.84
C SER A 79 14.02 2.48 -13.13
N ASN A 80 13.46 1.50 -13.83
CA ASN A 80 14.04 1.01 -15.08
C ASN A 80 14.03 2.09 -16.17
N ALA A 81 12.93 2.84 -16.30
CA ALA A 81 12.84 3.94 -17.26
C ALA A 81 13.86 5.04 -16.96
N ILE A 82 14.06 5.42 -15.69
CA ILE A 82 15.08 6.41 -15.30
C ILE A 82 16.48 5.90 -15.63
N ALA A 83 16.77 4.62 -15.36
CA ALA A 83 18.07 4.03 -15.69
C ALA A 83 18.37 4.12 -17.20
N ASP A 84 17.39 3.76 -18.03
CA ASP A 84 17.53 3.83 -19.48
C ASP A 84 17.83 5.26 -19.95
N ILE A 85 17.06 6.25 -19.48
CA ILE A 85 17.31 7.66 -19.85
C ILE A 85 18.70 8.11 -19.40
N TYR A 86 19.07 7.80 -18.15
CA TYR A 86 20.35 8.21 -17.59
C TYR A 86 21.54 7.68 -18.41
N PHE A 87 21.53 6.38 -18.74
CA PHE A 87 22.63 5.79 -19.49
C PHE A 87 22.59 6.14 -20.99
N ASP A 88 21.41 6.33 -21.58
CA ASP A 88 21.30 6.76 -22.97
C ASP A 88 21.75 8.20 -23.18
N ALA A 89 21.48 9.09 -22.22
CA ALA A 89 22.05 10.44 -22.21
C ALA A 89 23.59 10.39 -22.21
N GLY A 90 24.18 9.48 -21.43
CA GLY A 90 25.63 9.23 -21.44
C GLY A 90 26.14 8.70 -22.80
N ARG A 91 25.38 7.82 -23.47
CA ARG A 91 25.71 7.27 -24.79
C ARG A 91 25.48 8.26 -25.94
N TYR A 92 24.59 9.23 -25.77
CA TYR A 92 24.36 10.33 -26.70
C TYR A 92 25.59 11.24 -26.76
N GLY A 93 26.15 11.58 -25.59
CA GLY A 93 27.40 12.33 -25.48
C GLY A 93 27.28 13.83 -25.80
N GLY A 94 28.33 14.43 -26.34
CA GLY A 94 28.32 15.81 -26.83
C GLY A 94 28.18 16.92 -25.77
N GLY A 95 28.43 16.64 -24.50
CA GLY A 95 28.25 17.62 -23.40
C GLY A 95 26.80 17.76 -22.89
N HIS A 96 25.83 17.15 -23.57
CA HIS A 96 24.41 17.23 -23.21
C HIS A 96 24.00 16.28 -22.09
N ALA A 97 24.79 15.22 -21.83
CA ALA A 97 24.49 14.20 -20.83
C ALA A 97 24.17 14.79 -19.46
N GLY A 98 24.96 15.78 -19.00
CA GLY A 98 24.76 16.42 -17.69
C GLY A 98 23.43 17.16 -17.56
N ALA A 99 22.91 17.74 -18.65
CA ALA A 99 21.64 18.46 -18.66
C ALA A 99 20.43 17.52 -18.46
N ILE A 100 20.57 16.24 -18.77
CA ILE A 100 19.52 15.22 -18.56
C ILE A 100 19.79 14.41 -17.27
N GLN A 101 21.04 13.99 -17.04
CA GLN A 101 21.42 13.12 -15.92
C GLN A 101 21.29 13.81 -14.55
N THR A 102 21.62 15.10 -14.46
CA THR A 102 21.52 15.87 -13.21
C THR A 102 20.08 15.97 -12.72
N PRO A 103 19.12 16.51 -13.51
CA PRO A 103 17.74 16.58 -13.06
C PRO A 103 17.11 15.21 -12.77
N LEU A 104 17.48 14.14 -13.49
CA LEU A 104 17.01 12.79 -13.14
C LEU A 104 17.56 12.27 -11.80
N SER A 105 18.82 12.57 -11.48
CA SER A 105 19.41 12.19 -10.19
C SER A 105 18.76 12.97 -9.04
N GLU A 106 18.45 14.25 -9.27
CA GLU A 106 17.70 15.08 -8.34
C GLU A 106 16.26 14.59 -8.18
N TYR A 107 15.60 14.20 -9.28
CA TYR A 107 14.27 13.58 -9.27
C TYR A 107 14.23 12.38 -8.32
N ILE A 108 15.15 11.41 -8.50
CA ILE A 108 15.22 10.22 -7.64
C ILE A 108 15.38 10.62 -6.17
N SER A 109 16.25 11.58 -5.89
CA SER A 109 16.52 12.03 -4.53
C SER A 109 15.28 12.67 -3.90
N VAL A 110 14.57 13.55 -4.63
CA VAL A 110 13.30 14.14 -4.15
C VAL A 110 12.25 13.05 -3.91
N VAL A 111 12.14 12.06 -4.81
CA VAL A 111 11.15 10.99 -4.67
C VAL A 111 11.42 10.16 -3.42
N VAL A 112 12.66 9.72 -3.24
CA VAL A 112 13.07 8.84 -2.13
C VAL A 112 13.06 9.57 -0.79
N ASP A 113 13.60 10.79 -0.73
CA ASP A 113 13.86 11.49 0.53
C ASP A 113 12.65 12.29 1.03
N LYS A 114 11.72 12.65 0.13
CA LYS A 114 10.59 13.54 0.46
C LYS A 114 9.25 13.00 -0.03
N GLU A 115 9.11 12.78 -1.33
CA GLU A 115 7.80 12.50 -1.95
C GLU A 115 7.17 11.24 -1.36
N TRP A 116 7.95 10.18 -1.12
CA TRP A 116 7.44 8.93 -0.57
C TRP A 116 6.73 9.11 0.78
N ALA A 117 7.32 9.90 1.68
CA ALA A 117 6.76 10.19 2.99
C ALA A 117 5.56 11.16 2.90
N ILE A 118 5.64 12.18 2.04
CA ILE A 118 4.55 13.14 1.82
C ILE A 118 3.32 12.45 1.22
N LEU A 119 3.54 11.55 0.27
CA LEU A 119 2.49 10.77 -0.38
C LEU A 119 1.75 9.90 0.63
N GLY A 120 2.47 9.26 1.56
CA GLY A 120 1.85 8.47 2.62
C GLY A 120 1.09 9.28 3.68
N ALA A 121 1.35 10.57 3.81
CA ALA A 121 0.73 11.45 4.81
C ALA A 121 -0.38 12.35 4.25
N THR A 122 -0.37 12.63 2.94
CA THR A 122 -1.26 13.62 2.32
C THR A 122 -1.97 13.11 1.08
N ASP A 123 -1.64 11.90 0.62
CA ASP A 123 -2.15 11.29 -0.61
C ASP A 123 -1.87 12.14 -1.86
N ARG A 124 -0.80 12.95 -1.81
CA ARG A 124 -0.39 13.88 -2.88
C ARG A 124 1.07 13.71 -3.29
N LEU A 125 1.31 13.85 -4.58
CA LEU A 125 2.64 13.97 -5.16
C LEU A 125 3.23 15.37 -4.97
N THR A 126 4.56 15.48 -5.05
CA THR A 126 5.25 16.76 -4.82
C THR A 126 5.46 17.54 -6.13
N PRO A 127 5.23 18.87 -6.15
CA PRO A 127 5.61 19.68 -7.32
C PRO A 127 7.12 19.70 -7.59
N GLU A 128 7.94 19.51 -6.54
CA GLU A 128 9.40 19.52 -6.61
C GLU A 128 9.93 18.40 -7.51
N ALA A 129 9.47 17.15 -7.34
CA ALA A 129 9.87 16.06 -8.21
C ALA A 129 9.45 16.31 -9.66
N TRP A 130 8.24 16.82 -9.87
CA TRP A 130 7.75 17.12 -11.21
C TRP A 130 8.64 18.13 -11.96
N ALA A 131 9.09 19.19 -11.28
CA ALA A 131 10.00 20.17 -11.87
C ALA A 131 11.34 19.55 -12.33
N LYS A 132 11.83 18.53 -11.61
CA LYS A 132 13.05 17.81 -12.00
C LYS A 132 12.82 16.92 -13.21
N TRP A 133 11.69 16.22 -13.26
CA TRP A 133 11.30 15.46 -14.45
C TRP A 133 11.16 16.38 -15.68
N ASP A 134 10.50 17.53 -15.53
CA ASP A 134 10.25 18.49 -16.61
C ASP A 134 11.56 19.07 -17.18
N ALA A 135 12.52 19.38 -16.31
CA ALA A 135 13.85 19.83 -16.74
C ALA A 135 14.61 18.76 -17.56
N ALA A 136 14.54 17.48 -17.17
CA ALA A 136 15.12 16.38 -17.93
C ALA A 136 14.41 16.19 -19.28
N TYR A 137 13.08 16.33 -19.29
CA TYR A 137 12.26 16.24 -20.49
C TYR A 137 12.58 17.34 -21.50
N ALA A 138 12.64 18.59 -21.06
CA ALA A 138 13.03 19.72 -21.90
C ALA A 138 14.44 19.53 -22.48
N ALA A 139 15.42 19.12 -21.66
CA ALA A 139 16.77 18.85 -22.12
C ALA A 139 16.85 17.72 -23.17
N ALA A 140 16.03 16.67 -23.05
CA ALA A 140 15.94 15.61 -24.05
C ALA A 140 15.23 16.07 -25.34
N LEU A 141 14.23 16.95 -25.22
CA LEU A 141 13.50 17.51 -26.35
C LEU A 141 14.38 18.42 -27.21
N ASP A 142 15.23 19.23 -26.55
CA ASP A 142 16.16 20.19 -27.16
C ASP A 142 17.39 19.55 -27.81
N LEU A 143 17.58 18.23 -27.68
CA LEU A 143 18.61 17.51 -28.43
C LEU A 143 18.36 17.64 -29.93
N GLU A 144 19.41 17.98 -30.68
CA GLU A 144 19.43 18.07 -32.15
C GLU A 144 20.26 16.91 -32.74
N PRO A 145 19.64 15.75 -33.05
CA PRO A 145 20.37 14.61 -33.61
C PRO A 145 21.01 14.92 -34.95
N THR A 146 22.28 14.58 -35.10
CA THR A 146 23.05 14.71 -36.35
C THR A 146 23.12 13.42 -37.15
N ASN A 147 22.74 12.30 -36.55
CA ASN A 147 22.78 10.96 -37.15
C ASN A 147 21.68 10.04 -36.59
N LYS A 148 21.47 8.90 -37.26
CA LYS A 148 20.41 7.92 -36.89
C LYS A 148 20.59 7.32 -35.49
N ARG A 149 21.82 7.20 -34.99
CA ARG A 149 22.07 6.68 -33.63
C ARG A 149 21.56 7.67 -32.59
N GLU A 150 21.89 8.95 -32.76
CA GLU A 150 21.40 10.03 -31.89
C GLU A 150 19.87 10.18 -31.95
N GLU A 151 19.28 10.06 -33.14
CA GLU A 151 17.82 10.12 -33.32
C GLU A 151 17.13 8.97 -32.55
N SER A 152 17.66 7.75 -32.66
CA SER A 152 17.17 6.58 -31.93
C SER A 152 17.26 6.78 -30.41
N LEU A 153 18.40 7.27 -29.90
CA LEU A 153 18.61 7.54 -28.47
C LEU A 153 17.65 8.61 -27.95
N ARG A 154 17.49 9.72 -28.69
CA ARG A 154 16.56 10.80 -28.32
C ARG A 154 15.12 10.28 -28.23
N ASN A 155 14.67 9.52 -29.23
CA ASN A 155 13.32 8.98 -29.25
C ASN A 155 13.07 8.00 -28.10
N HIS A 156 14.03 7.11 -27.82
CA HIS A 156 13.94 6.18 -26.68
C HIS A 156 13.90 6.92 -25.33
N MET A 157 14.74 7.96 -25.14
CA MET A 157 14.70 8.78 -23.93
C MET A 157 13.34 9.47 -23.73
N LEU A 158 12.75 10.04 -24.78
CA LEU A 158 11.43 10.68 -24.70
C LEU A 158 10.33 9.68 -24.34
N GLU A 159 10.34 8.49 -24.94
CA GLU A 159 9.40 7.40 -24.60
C GLU A 159 9.54 6.98 -23.13
N ARG A 160 10.77 6.82 -22.64
CA ARG A 160 11.04 6.47 -21.25
C ARG A 160 10.65 7.60 -20.29
N LEU A 161 10.83 8.87 -20.67
CA LEU A 161 10.37 10.01 -19.86
C LEU A 161 8.85 9.98 -19.67
N TYR A 162 8.07 9.65 -20.70
CA TYR A 162 6.63 9.44 -20.55
C TYR A 162 6.31 8.29 -19.60
N THR A 163 7.06 7.19 -19.66
CA THR A 163 6.90 6.06 -18.74
C THR A 163 7.13 6.47 -17.28
N VAL A 164 8.10 7.34 -17.01
CA VAL A 164 8.34 7.90 -15.67
C VAL A 164 7.13 8.71 -15.20
N ALA A 165 6.61 9.61 -16.04
CA ALA A 165 5.43 10.41 -15.68
C ALA A 165 4.18 9.55 -15.45
N GLU A 166 3.95 8.53 -16.27
CA GLU A 166 2.81 7.63 -16.15
C GLU A 166 2.90 6.81 -14.85
N SER A 167 4.03 6.15 -14.61
CA SER A 167 4.25 5.34 -13.39
C SER A 167 4.19 6.19 -12.12
N ARG A 168 4.71 7.43 -12.16
CA ARG A 168 4.56 8.40 -11.07
C ARG A 168 3.10 8.73 -10.78
N THR A 169 2.31 8.99 -11.81
CA THR A 169 0.88 9.32 -11.63
C THR A 169 0.10 8.15 -11.04
N LYS A 170 0.40 6.91 -11.46
CA LYS A 170 -0.25 5.70 -10.92
C LYS A 170 0.05 5.49 -9.42
N ARG A 171 1.22 5.92 -8.93
CA ARG A 171 1.51 5.91 -7.48
C ARG A 171 0.54 6.75 -6.66
N GLU A 172 0.09 7.90 -7.18
CA GLU A 172 -0.88 8.77 -6.49
C GLU A 172 -2.26 8.10 -6.40
N SER A 173 -2.71 7.46 -7.48
CA SER A 173 -4.00 6.76 -7.50
C SER A 173 -4.08 5.61 -6.49
N ASN A 174 -2.96 4.93 -6.21
CA ASN A 174 -2.91 3.86 -5.21
C ASN A 174 -3.17 4.35 -3.77
N VAL A 175 -3.05 5.66 -3.50
CA VAL A 175 -3.33 6.22 -2.15
C VAL A 175 -4.73 6.82 -2.08
N ALA A 176 -5.18 7.45 -3.16
CA ALA A 176 -6.48 8.12 -3.20
C ALA A 176 -7.67 7.16 -2.99
N ASP A 177 -7.51 5.87 -3.27
CA ASP A 177 -8.52 4.82 -3.05
C ASP A 177 -8.54 4.24 -1.63
N SER A 178 -8.02 4.98 -0.64
CA SER A 178 -8.06 4.58 0.77
C SER A 178 -9.44 4.03 1.18
N MET A 179 -9.41 2.92 1.92
CA MET A 179 -10.56 2.07 2.22
C MET A 179 -11.84 2.86 2.55
N SER A 180 -12.84 2.71 1.68
CA SER A 180 -14.15 3.32 1.86
C SER A 180 -14.75 3.00 3.23
N GLY A 181 -15.39 3.98 3.88
CA GLY A 181 -16.12 3.77 5.14
C GLY A 181 -17.16 2.64 5.07
N ILE A 182 -17.59 2.26 3.87
CA ILE A 182 -18.46 1.11 3.61
C ILE A 182 -17.78 -0.21 4.03
N PHE A 183 -16.48 -0.38 3.80
CA PHE A 183 -15.75 -1.57 4.24
C PHE A 183 -15.80 -1.68 5.77
N TRP A 184 -15.42 -0.62 6.48
CA TRP A 184 -15.35 -0.64 7.94
C TRP A 184 -16.73 -0.89 8.55
N PHE A 185 -17.77 -0.32 7.95
CA PHE A 185 -19.15 -0.63 8.33
C PHE A 185 -19.46 -2.13 8.17
N ALA A 186 -19.20 -2.71 7.00
CA ALA A 186 -19.45 -4.14 6.75
C ALA A 186 -18.62 -5.04 7.69
N ALA A 187 -17.34 -4.75 7.86
CA ALA A 187 -16.44 -5.48 8.74
C ALA A 187 -16.90 -5.46 10.20
N LEU A 188 -17.17 -4.27 10.76
CA LEU A 188 -17.59 -4.13 12.16
C LEU A 188 -19.00 -4.68 12.39
N SER A 189 -19.92 -4.50 11.43
CA SER A 189 -21.27 -5.09 11.51
C SER A 189 -21.22 -6.62 11.56
N GLY A 190 -20.34 -7.25 10.78
CA GLY A 190 -20.14 -8.71 10.82
C GLY A 190 -19.66 -9.19 12.18
N VAL A 191 -18.66 -8.53 12.76
CA VAL A 191 -18.17 -8.82 14.12
C VAL A 191 -19.32 -8.72 15.14
N VAL A 192 -20.10 -7.63 15.09
CA VAL A 192 -21.21 -7.40 16.02
C VAL A 192 -22.30 -8.45 15.86
N PHE A 193 -22.77 -8.73 14.64
CA PHE A 193 -23.84 -9.71 14.42
C PHE A 193 -23.45 -11.13 14.82
N ILE A 194 -22.21 -11.54 14.54
CA ILE A 194 -21.69 -12.84 15.00
C ILE A 194 -21.63 -12.86 16.53
N ALA A 195 -21.12 -11.78 17.15
CA ALA A 195 -20.99 -11.67 18.59
C ALA A 195 -22.32 -11.67 19.34
N LEU A 196 -23.34 -10.97 18.81
CA LEU A 196 -24.70 -11.00 19.34
C LEU A 196 -25.24 -12.44 19.32
N ALA A 197 -25.05 -13.16 18.22
CA ALA A 197 -25.55 -14.53 18.08
C ALA A 197 -24.88 -15.54 19.03
N TYR A 198 -23.67 -15.26 19.55
CA TYR A 198 -23.02 -16.09 20.57
C TYR A 198 -23.75 -16.11 21.92
N TYR A 199 -24.77 -15.27 22.16
CA TYR A 199 -25.55 -15.26 23.41
C TYR A 199 -26.13 -16.63 23.81
N SER A 200 -26.31 -17.52 22.81
CA SER A 200 -26.78 -18.89 22.99
C SER A 200 -25.83 -19.78 23.79
N TYR A 201 -24.56 -19.39 23.91
CA TYR A 201 -23.57 -20.06 24.73
C TYR A 201 -23.48 -19.42 26.12
N PRO A 202 -23.55 -20.22 27.22
CA PRO A 202 -23.45 -19.68 28.58
C PRO A 202 -22.06 -19.06 28.83
N PRO A 203 -21.92 -18.09 29.76
CA PRO A 203 -20.69 -17.34 30.03
C PRO A 203 -19.73 -18.17 30.89
N GLN A 204 -19.55 -19.44 30.52
CA GLN A 204 -18.55 -20.30 31.10
C GLN A 204 -17.18 -19.84 30.63
N ARG A 205 -16.16 -19.98 31.49
CA ARG A 205 -14.78 -19.56 31.20
C ARG A 205 -14.30 -20.05 29.82
N ARG A 206 -14.64 -21.29 29.45
CA ARG A 206 -14.27 -21.88 28.15
C ARG A 206 -14.90 -21.15 26.96
N ASN A 207 -16.19 -20.81 27.05
CA ASN A 207 -16.90 -20.11 25.97
C ASN A 207 -16.39 -18.68 25.83
N ILE A 208 -16.16 -17.97 26.94
CA ILE A 208 -15.60 -16.61 26.91
C ILE A 208 -14.23 -16.60 26.26
N VAL A 209 -13.37 -17.61 26.54
CA VAL A 209 -12.07 -17.74 25.88
C VAL A 209 -12.21 -17.96 24.37
N LEU A 210 -13.10 -18.86 23.92
CA LEU A 210 -13.31 -19.11 22.49
C LEU A 210 -13.88 -17.89 21.76
N ILE A 211 -14.85 -17.20 22.35
CA ILE A 211 -15.44 -15.97 21.81
C ILE A 211 -14.37 -14.86 21.73
N SER A 212 -13.52 -14.74 22.76
CA SER A 212 -12.39 -13.80 22.75
C SER A 212 -11.36 -14.15 21.69
N MET A 213 -11.10 -15.44 21.46
CA MET A 213 -10.19 -15.90 20.40
C MET A 213 -10.72 -15.53 19.01
N PHE A 214 -12.03 -15.64 18.78
CA PHE A 214 -12.66 -15.14 17.56
C PHE A 214 -12.45 -13.63 17.40
N GLY A 215 -12.75 -12.84 18.43
CA GLY A 215 -12.52 -11.40 18.41
C GLY A 215 -11.06 -11.04 18.14
N ALA A 216 -10.12 -11.74 18.79
CA ALA A 216 -8.69 -11.55 18.60
C ALA A 216 -8.24 -11.85 17.16
N TYR A 217 -8.66 -12.99 16.59
CA TYR A 217 -8.32 -13.37 15.23
C TYR A 217 -8.88 -12.38 14.20
N THR A 218 -10.13 -11.96 14.36
CA THR A 218 -10.71 -10.92 13.50
C THR A 218 -9.96 -9.60 13.64
N GLY A 219 -9.54 -9.24 14.86
CA GLY A 219 -8.70 -8.06 15.11
C GLY A 219 -7.35 -8.12 14.38
N ILE A 220 -6.71 -9.30 14.35
CA ILE A 220 -5.49 -9.51 13.57
C ILE A 220 -5.75 -9.29 12.08
N ILE A 221 -6.83 -9.86 11.54
CA ILE A 221 -7.16 -9.67 10.11
C ILE A 221 -7.42 -8.19 9.79
N LEU A 222 -8.22 -7.51 10.61
CA LEU A 222 -8.51 -6.08 10.41
C LEU A 222 -7.25 -5.23 10.52
N PHE A 223 -6.35 -5.55 11.44
CA PHE A 223 -5.05 -4.92 11.53
C PHE A 223 -4.21 -5.14 10.27
N LEU A 224 -4.18 -6.36 9.72
CA LEU A 224 -3.44 -6.65 8.49
C LEU A 224 -4.02 -5.88 7.30
N ILE A 225 -5.34 -5.86 7.14
CA ILE A 225 -6.00 -5.05 6.10
C ILE A 225 -5.63 -3.57 6.24
N TYR A 226 -5.78 -3.01 7.45
CA TYR A 226 -5.36 -1.64 7.75
C TYR A 226 -3.87 -1.41 7.45
N ALA A 227 -3.03 -2.40 7.71
CA ALA A 227 -1.60 -2.24 7.54
C ALA A 227 -1.17 -2.14 6.08
N PHE A 228 -1.85 -2.87 5.19
CA PHE A 228 -1.56 -2.87 3.76
C PHE A 228 -2.26 -1.74 2.98
N SER A 229 -3.29 -1.12 3.54
CA SER A 229 -4.07 -0.09 2.84
C SER A 229 -3.40 1.26 2.65
N ASN A 230 -2.32 1.52 3.39
CA ASN A 230 -1.41 2.61 3.08
C ASN A 230 0.01 2.06 2.96
N PRO A 231 0.45 1.69 1.74
CA PRO A 231 1.76 1.10 1.52
C PRO A 231 2.92 2.10 1.67
N TYR A 232 2.66 3.38 1.93
CA TYR A 232 3.70 4.40 2.11
C TYR A 232 3.99 4.69 3.59
N SER A 233 3.04 4.35 4.47
CA SER A 233 3.11 4.62 5.91
C SER A 233 3.18 3.32 6.71
N PRO A 234 3.74 3.34 7.95
CA PRO A 234 3.64 2.20 8.85
C PRO A 234 2.17 1.83 9.07
N PRO A 235 1.83 0.55 9.26
CA PRO A 235 2.69 -0.55 9.68
C PRO A 235 3.38 -1.38 8.59
N ALA A 236 2.83 -1.47 7.38
CA ALA A 236 3.40 -2.27 6.29
C ALA A 236 4.02 -1.38 5.19
N ALA A 237 4.70 -0.30 5.59
CA ALA A 237 5.34 0.62 4.68
C ALA A 237 6.30 -0.10 3.72
N MET A 238 6.10 0.12 2.43
CA MET A 238 6.97 -0.30 1.36
C MET A 238 8.12 0.70 1.24
N SER A 239 9.36 0.22 1.19
CA SER A 239 10.50 1.04 0.79
C SER A 239 10.51 1.30 -0.72
N PRO A 240 10.97 2.47 -1.21
CA PRO A 240 11.23 2.72 -2.64
C PRO A 240 12.50 2.00 -3.13
N GLY A 241 12.58 0.69 -2.89
CA GLY A 241 13.78 -0.13 -3.05
C GLY A 241 14.40 -0.12 -4.47
N PRO A 242 13.61 -0.20 -5.56
CA PRO A 242 14.15 -0.06 -6.91
C PRO A 242 14.88 1.28 -7.13
N LEU A 243 14.26 2.40 -6.75
CA LEU A 243 14.83 3.74 -6.88
C LEU A 243 16.10 3.91 -6.04
N LEU A 244 16.11 3.39 -4.81
CA LEU A 244 17.29 3.37 -3.94
C LEU A 244 18.47 2.62 -4.58
N ARG A 245 18.22 1.44 -5.17
CA ARG A 245 19.26 0.67 -5.87
C ARG A 245 19.78 1.42 -7.10
N LEU A 246 18.91 2.08 -7.85
CA LEU A 246 19.32 2.91 -8.97
C LEU A 246 20.15 4.11 -8.54
N GLN A 247 19.77 4.79 -7.45
CA GLN A 247 20.54 5.90 -6.89
C GLN A 247 21.98 5.46 -6.56
N GLU A 248 22.14 4.28 -5.96
CA GLU A 248 23.45 3.70 -5.66
C GLU A 248 24.22 3.32 -6.94
N GLN A 249 23.54 2.74 -7.95
CA GLN A 249 24.15 2.44 -9.24
C GLN A 249 24.65 3.70 -9.95
N ILE A 250 23.87 4.79 -9.95
CA ILE A 250 24.26 6.08 -10.52
C ILE A 250 25.49 6.63 -9.79
N ARG A 251 25.47 6.62 -8.45
CA ARG A 251 26.61 7.05 -7.62
C ARG A 251 27.89 6.28 -7.96
N HIS A 252 27.79 4.95 -8.09
CA HIS A 252 28.93 4.13 -8.49
C HIS A 252 29.46 4.47 -9.88
N SER A 253 28.58 4.70 -10.86
CA SER A 253 28.99 5.06 -12.23
C SER A 253 29.78 6.37 -12.30
N ILE A 254 29.48 7.33 -11.42
CA ILE A 254 30.23 8.60 -11.31
C ILE A 254 31.62 8.36 -10.70
N SER A 255 31.73 7.44 -9.72
CA SER A 255 32.98 7.15 -9.02
C SER A 255 33.99 6.33 -9.84
N GLN A 256 33.52 5.60 -10.86
CA GLN A 256 34.36 4.78 -11.75
C GLN A 256 34.08 5.15 -13.21
N PRO A 257 34.67 6.25 -13.72
CA PRO A 257 34.50 6.62 -15.12
C PRO A 257 35.01 5.50 -16.03
N PRO A 258 34.39 5.29 -17.21
CA PRO A 258 34.77 4.22 -18.13
C PRO A 258 36.26 4.33 -18.47
N GLN A 259 36.99 3.22 -18.35
CA GLN A 259 38.37 3.12 -18.82
C GLN A 259 38.35 3.23 -20.35
N THR A 260 38.82 4.36 -20.86
CA THR A 260 38.96 4.65 -22.29
C THR A 260 40.00 3.76 -22.96
#